data_AF-A0A840Z347-F1
#
_entry.id   AF-A0A840Z347-F1
#
_cell.length_a   1.000
_cell.length_b   1.000
_cell.length_c   1.000
_cell.angle_alpha   90.00
_cell.angle_beta   90.00
_cell.angle_gamma   90.00
#
_symmetry.space_group_name_H-M   'P 1'
#
loop_
_entity.id
_entity.type
_entity.pdbx_description
1 polymer ?
#
loop_
_entity_poly.entity_id
_entity_poly.type
_entity_poly.pdbx_seq_one_letter_code
_entity_poly.pdbx_strand_id
1 'polypeptide(L)'
;MFDGGAAAKRLLGLPLDSEVERAHVRERDRKLRAAANRRKSLTEAAGRQLEDEANAWLSAPSEDDEELSRIDQAGLDDLSYQHARVELERATKDRQTRIRAQNEALSCQAELREAAAKVYDREHLELFLSAPHPRIGSKPPIQHCTDQRTLRECLALLPRKRRTGRSR
;
A
#
# COMPACT_ATOMS: atom_id res chain seq x y z
N MET A 1 -49.45 -37.91 16.07
CA MET A 1 -48.00 -37.86 15.73
C MET A 1 -47.76 -38.87 14.65
N PHE A 2 -47.64 -38.43 13.39
CA PHE A 2 -47.33 -39.33 12.29
C PHE A 2 -45.81 -39.45 12.19
N ASP A 3 -45.33 -40.67 12.41
CA ASP A 3 -43.93 -41.08 12.24
C ASP A 3 -43.58 -41.12 10.75
N GLY A 4 -43.49 -39.93 10.14
CA GLY A 4 -43.32 -39.73 8.70
C GLY A 4 -41.94 -40.14 8.18
N GLY A 5 -40.97 -40.36 9.06
CA GLY A 5 -39.62 -40.78 8.69
C GLY A 5 -39.55 -42.25 8.27
N ALA A 6 -40.28 -43.13 8.96
CA ALA A 6 -40.25 -44.57 8.70
C ALA A 6 -40.99 -44.96 7.41
N ALA A 7 -42.09 -44.26 7.10
CA ALA A 7 -42.89 -44.52 5.89
C ALA A 7 -42.18 -44.06 4.60
N ALA A 8 -41.50 -42.92 4.62
CA ALA A 8 -40.71 -42.44 3.48
C ALA A 8 -39.53 -43.38 3.16
N LYS A 9 -38.89 -43.95 4.18
CA LYS A 9 -37.78 -44.91 4.05
C LYS A 9 -38.19 -46.23 3.39
N ARG A 10 -39.44 -46.69 3.59
CA ARG A 10 -39.98 -47.92 3.01
C ARG A 10 -40.61 -47.73 1.63
N LEU A 11 -41.18 -46.57 1.33
CA LEU A 11 -41.94 -46.34 0.09
C LEU A 11 -41.09 -45.93 -1.12
N LEU A 12 -39.92 -45.31 -0.90
CA LEU A 12 -39.12 -44.79 -2.01
C LEU A 12 -37.96 -45.68 -2.45
N GLY A 13 -37.54 -46.69 -1.68
CA GLY A 13 -36.48 -47.63 -2.08
C GLY A 13 -35.14 -47.01 -2.48
N LEU A 14 -35.01 -45.69 -2.35
CA LEU A 14 -33.86 -44.89 -2.74
C LEU A 14 -33.05 -44.59 -1.49
N PRO A 15 -31.73 -44.82 -1.50
CA PRO A 15 -30.86 -44.51 -0.38
C PRO A 15 -30.67 -42.99 -0.25
N LEU A 16 -31.71 -42.28 0.17
CA LEU A 16 -31.76 -40.83 0.33
C LEU A 16 -30.67 -40.33 1.29
N ASP A 17 -30.33 -41.11 2.32
CA ASP A 17 -29.25 -40.81 3.26
C ASP A 17 -27.90 -40.65 2.53
N SER A 18 -27.64 -41.48 1.51
CA SER A 18 -26.40 -41.39 0.70
C SER A 18 -26.38 -40.19 -0.26
N GLU A 19 -27.54 -39.71 -0.69
CA GLU A 19 -27.65 -38.55 -1.60
C GLU A 19 -27.53 -37.23 -0.85
N VAL A 20 -28.09 -37.16 0.36
CA VAL A 20 -27.96 -36.03 1.28
C VAL A 20 -26.51 -35.84 1.71
N GLU A 21 -25.81 -36.91 2.11
CA GLU A 21 -24.38 -36.84 2.44
C GLU A 21 -23.54 -36.38 1.24
N ARG A 22 -23.81 -36.93 0.04
CA ARG A 22 -23.15 -36.47 -1.20
C ARG A 22 -23.45 -34.99 -1.49
N ALA A 23 -24.65 -34.49 -1.19
CA ALA A 23 -25.00 -33.08 -1.37
C ALA A 23 -24.26 -32.18 -0.38
N HIS A 24 -24.15 -32.57 0.90
CA HIS A 24 -23.38 -31.84 1.91
C HIS A 24 -21.90 -31.77 1.58
N VAL A 25 -21.31 -32.88 1.13
CA VAL A 25 -19.91 -32.91 0.68
C VAL A 25 -19.70 -31.96 -0.50
N ARG A 26 -20.57 -32.02 -1.52
CA ARG A 26 -20.49 -31.11 -2.67
C ARG A 26 -20.58 -29.64 -2.26
N GLU A 27 -21.48 -29.31 -1.35
CA GLU A 27 -21.66 -27.93 -0.88
C GLU A 27 -20.46 -27.45 -0.05
N ARG A 28 -19.92 -28.32 0.81
CA ARG A 28 -18.68 -28.02 1.54
C ARG A 28 -17.52 -27.78 0.58
N ASP A 29 -17.33 -28.66 -0.40
CA ASP A 29 -16.25 -28.56 -1.38
C ASP A 29 -16.41 -27.29 -2.24
N ARG A 30 -17.66 -26.93 -2.58
CA ARG A 30 -17.98 -25.68 -3.27
C ARG A 30 -17.54 -24.47 -2.45
N LYS A 31 -17.87 -24.43 -1.16
CA LYS A 31 -17.47 -23.34 -0.25
C LYS A 31 -15.96 -23.25 -0.10
N LEU A 32 -15.27 -24.38 0.07
CA LEU A 32 -13.81 -24.43 0.17
C LEU A 32 -13.14 -23.91 -1.10
N ARG A 33 -13.63 -24.31 -2.28
CA ARG A 33 -13.13 -23.81 -3.57
C ARG A 33 -13.38 -22.32 -3.73
N ALA A 34 -14.55 -21.83 -3.33
CA ALA A 34 -14.87 -20.39 -3.39
C ALA A 34 -13.93 -19.58 -2.49
N ALA A 35 -13.71 -20.03 -1.25
CA ALA A 35 -12.76 -19.41 -0.34
C ALA A 35 -11.33 -19.41 -0.89
N ALA A 36 -10.85 -20.54 -1.43
CA ALA A 36 -9.53 -20.65 -2.03
C ALA A 36 -9.36 -19.71 -3.23
N ASN A 37 -10.38 -19.59 -4.09
CA ASN A 37 -10.35 -18.68 -5.23
C ASN A 37 -10.29 -17.22 -4.81
N ARG A 38 -11.04 -16.82 -3.78
CA ARG A 38 -10.99 -15.45 -3.23
C ARG A 38 -9.62 -15.12 -2.67
N ARG A 39 -9.06 -16.01 -1.85
CA ARG A 39 -7.69 -15.86 -1.31
C ARG A 39 -6.66 -15.72 -2.42
N LYS A 40 -6.67 -16.64 -3.39
CA LYS A 40 -5.76 -16.60 -4.54
C LYS A 40 -5.88 -15.31 -5.33
N SER A 41 -7.10 -14.90 -5.65
CA SER A 41 -7.36 -13.67 -6.39
C SER A 41 -6.86 -12.42 -5.66
N LEU A 42 -7.07 -12.37 -4.34
CA LEU A 42 -6.57 -11.27 -3.52
C LEU A 42 -5.04 -11.27 -3.46
N THR A 43 -4.40 -12.43 -3.29
CA THR A 43 -2.94 -12.56 -3.31
C THR A 43 -2.34 -12.08 -4.63
N GLU A 44 -2.90 -12.50 -5.76
CA GLU A 44 -2.46 -12.07 -7.09
C GLU A 44 -2.69 -10.57 -7.33
N ALA A 45 -3.75 -10.01 -6.77
CA ALA A 45 -4.00 -8.57 -6.85
C ALA A 45 -2.99 -7.78 -5.99
N ALA A 46 -2.77 -8.21 -4.74
CA ALA A 46 -1.83 -7.58 -3.83
C ALA A 46 -0.40 -7.62 -4.39
N GLY A 47 0.03 -8.78 -4.89
CA GLY A 47 1.36 -8.93 -5.51
C GLY A 47 1.58 -8.01 -6.71
N ARG A 48 0.54 -7.73 -7.51
CA ARG A 48 0.63 -6.80 -8.65
C ARG A 48 0.64 -5.32 -8.26
N GLN A 49 -0.02 -4.95 -7.18
CA GLN A 49 -0.23 -3.54 -6.82
C GLN A 49 0.76 -3.03 -5.76
N LEU A 50 1.08 -3.89 -4.78
CA LEU A 50 1.93 -3.56 -3.64
C LEU A 50 3.34 -4.14 -3.76
N GLU A 51 3.58 -5.04 -4.71
CA GLU A 51 4.89 -5.66 -4.96
C GLU A 51 5.47 -6.27 -3.67
N ASP A 52 6.62 -5.79 -3.20
CA ASP A 52 7.29 -6.29 -1.99
C ASP A 52 6.48 -6.09 -0.70
N GLU A 53 5.55 -5.14 -0.68
CA GLU A 53 4.69 -4.84 0.47
C GLU A 53 3.47 -5.76 0.54
N ALA A 54 3.20 -6.55 -0.50
CA ALA A 54 1.99 -7.37 -0.62
C ALA A 54 1.84 -8.39 0.51
N ASN A 55 2.92 -9.12 0.85
CA ASN A 55 2.86 -10.15 1.88
C ASN A 55 2.59 -9.56 3.27
N ALA A 56 3.28 -8.47 3.61
CA ALA A 56 3.07 -7.78 4.87
C ALA A 56 1.63 -7.25 4.99
N TRP A 57 1.09 -6.71 3.89
CA TRP A 57 -0.28 -6.23 3.83
C TRP A 57 -1.32 -7.36 3.97
N LEU A 58 -1.14 -8.49 3.27
CA LEU A 58 -2.05 -9.64 3.33
C LEU A 58 -2.10 -10.29 4.72
N SER A 59 -0.96 -10.37 5.41
CA SER A 59 -0.83 -10.96 6.74
C SER A 59 -1.21 -9.99 7.87
N ALA A 60 -1.33 -8.70 7.60
CA ALA A 60 -1.75 -7.73 8.59
C ALA A 60 -3.25 -7.91 8.96
N PRO A 61 -3.65 -7.47 10.16
CA PRO A 61 -5.04 -7.51 10.62
C PRO A 61 -5.99 -6.83 9.63
N SER A 62 -7.19 -7.38 9.45
CA SER A 62 -8.24 -6.75 8.63
C SER A 62 -8.88 -5.56 9.35
N GLU A 63 -9.50 -4.64 8.61
CA GLU A 63 -10.24 -3.52 9.23
C GLU A 63 -11.55 -3.98 9.90
N ASP A 64 -12.15 -5.07 9.42
CA ASP A 64 -13.44 -5.59 9.90
C ASP A 64 -13.28 -6.47 11.16
N ASP A 65 -12.14 -7.15 11.28
CA ASP A 65 -11.80 -8.06 12.38
C ASP A 65 -10.28 -8.08 12.56
N GLU A 66 -9.80 -7.57 13.70
CA GLU A 66 -8.38 -7.47 14.03
C GLU A 66 -7.75 -8.83 14.38
N GLU A 67 -8.56 -9.85 14.68
CA GLU A 67 -8.08 -11.21 14.98
C GLU A 67 -7.75 -12.00 13.71
N LEU A 68 -8.30 -11.57 12.56
CA LEU A 68 -8.10 -12.22 11.28
C LEU A 68 -7.18 -11.41 10.36
N SER A 69 -6.31 -12.14 9.66
CA SER A 69 -5.53 -11.55 8.57
C SER A 69 -6.46 -11.14 7.43
N ARG A 70 -6.09 -10.10 6.67
CA ARG A 70 -6.87 -9.66 5.48
C ARG A 70 -7.14 -10.81 4.51
N ILE A 71 -6.17 -11.72 4.32
CA ILE A 71 -6.34 -12.88 3.45
C ILE A 71 -7.30 -13.92 4.02
N ASP A 72 -7.27 -14.16 5.33
CA ASP A 72 -8.19 -15.12 5.95
C ASP A 72 -9.62 -14.59 5.98
N GLN A 73 -9.79 -13.31 6.33
CA GLN A 73 -11.07 -12.59 6.31
C GLN A 73 -11.70 -12.62 4.92
N ALA A 74 -10.93 -12.30 3.87
CA ALA A 74 -11.40 -12.38 2.49
C ALA A 74 -11.79 -13.80 2.04
N GLY A 75 -11.42 -14.83 2.79
CA GLY A 75 -11.80 -16.22 2.58
C GLY A 75 -13.15 -16.62 3.20
N LEU A 76 -13.76 -15.80 4.05
CA LEU A 76 -15.04 -16.10 4.70
C LEU A 76 -16.20 -16.05 3.71
N ASP A 77 -16.46 -14.89 3.12
CA ASP A 77 -17.49 -14.69 2.10
C ASP A 77 -17.12 -13.65 1.03
N ASP A 78 -18.03 -13.45 0.07
CA ASP A 78 -17.83 -12.50 -1.03
C ASP A 78 -17.81 -11.04 -0.56
N LEU A 79 -18.53 -10.69 0.51
CA LEU A 79 -18.57 -9.34 1.04
C LEU A 79 -17.23 -8.96 1.66
N SER A 80 -16.70 -9.83 2.53
CA SER A 80 -15.35 -9.66 3.11
C SER A 80 -14.27 -9.57 2.04
N TYR A 81 -14.41 -10.33 0.94
CA TYR A 81 -13.49 -10.21 -0.19
C TYR A 81 -13.59 -8.84 -0.90
N GLN A 82 -14.80 -8.31 -1.12
CA GLN A 82 -14.94 -6.98 -1.71
C GLN A 82 -14.41 -5.87 -0.79
N HIS A 83 -14.59 -6.00 0.53
CA HIS A 83 -13.99 -5.05 1.49
C HIS A 83 -12.46 -5.07 1.40
N ALA A 84 -11.85 -6.26 1.43
CA ALA A 84 -10.40 -6.40 1.26
C ALA A 84 -9.90 -5.82 -0.08
N ARG A 85 -10.71 -5.87 -1.14
CA ARG A 85 -10.39 -5.23 -2.43
C ARG A 85 -10.37 -3.70 -2.34
N VAL A 86 -11.32 -3.11 -1.64
CA VAL A 86 -11.34 -1.65 -1.40
C VAL A 86 -10.16 -1.21 -0.54
N GLU A 87 -9.83 -1.97 0.50
CA GLU A 87 -8.65 -1.72 1.33
C GLU A 87 -7.36 -1.79 0.50
N LEU A 88 -7.25 -2.78 -0.40
CA LEU A 88 -6.10 -2.91 -1.29
C LEU A 88 -5.95 -1.68 -2.20
N GLU A 89 -7.06 -1.15 -2.72
CA GLU A 89 -7.04 0.05 -3.55
C GLU A 89 -6.57 1.29 -2.77
N ARG A 90 -6.95 1.42 -1.50
CA ARG A 90 -6.46 2.50 -0.62
C ARG A 90 -4.96 2.35 -0.38
N ALA A 91 -4.50 1.17 0.03
CA ALA A 91 -3.09 0.88 0.24
C ALA A 91 -2.24 1.15 -1.01
N THR A 92 -2.78 0.83 -2.19
CA THR A 92 -2.12 1.10 -3.47
C THR A 92 -2.01 2.59 -3.76
N LYS A 93 -3.07 3.37 -3.49
CA LYS A 93 -3.02 4.83 -3.62
C LYS A 93 -1.99 5.42 -2.67
N ASP A 94 -1.95 4.96 -1.43
CA ASP A 94 -0.99 5.44 -0.42
C ASP A 94 0.46 5.10 -0.79
N ARG A 95 0.71 3.91 -1.35
CA ARG A 95 2.00 3.56 -1.91
C ARG A 95 2.37 4.49 -3.06
N GLN A 96 1.46 4.73 -4.00
CA GLN A 96 1.71 5.60 -5.14
C GLN A 96 1.98 7.06 -4.73
N THR A 97 1.26 7.58 -3.74
CA THR A 97 1.50 8.94 -3.22
C THR A 97 2.86 9.02 -2.54
N ARG A 98 3.24 8.01 -1.74
CA ARG A 98 4.58 7.94 -1.12
C ARG A 98 5.70 7.90 -2.16
N ILE A 99 5.57 7.07 -3.19
CA ILE A 99 6.56 6.99 -4.28
C ILE A 99 6.66 8.32 -5.03
N ARG A 100 5.52 8.94 -5.35
CA ARG A 100 5.50 10.25 -6.02
C ARG A 100 6.18 11.32 -5.17
N ALA A 101 5.87 11.40 -3.88
CA ALA A 101 6.49 12.34 -2.95
C ALA A 101 8.01 12.10 -2.83
N GLN A 102 8.44 10.84 -2.80
CA GLN A 102 9.86 10.49 -2.79
C GLN A 102 10.57 10.92 -4.08
N ASN A 103 9.96 10.68 -5.24
CA ASN A 103 10.50 11.08 -6.53
C ASN A 103 10.57 12.61 -6.67
N GLU A 104 9.54 13.32 -6.19
CA GLU A 104 9.53 14.79 -6.15
C GLU A 104 10.65 15.32 -5.25
N ALA A 105 10.82 14.76 -4.06
CA ALA A 105 11.90 15.11 -3.15
C ALA A 105 13.28 14.90 -3.81
N LEU A 106 13.51 13.75 -4.47
CA LEU A 106 14.76 13.47 -5.18
C LEU A 106 15.02 14.47 -6.31
N SER A 107 13.98 14.82 -7.08
CA SER A 107 14.08 15.84 -8.14
C SER A 107 14.45 17.21 -7.57
N CYS A 108 13.75 17.65 -6.51
CA CYS A 108 14.03 18.92 -5.85
C CYS A 108 15.45 18.95 -5.25
N GLN A 109 15.89 17.85 -4.66
CA GLN A 109 17.25 17.71 -4.15
C GLN A 109 18.30 17.77 -5.25
N ALA A 110 18.05 17.17 -6.42
CA ALA A 110 18.93 17.27 -7.57
C ALA A 110 19.03 18.71 -8.08
N GLU A 111 17.92 19.42 -8.19
CA GLU A 111 17.89 20.85 -8.57
C GLU A 111 18.66 21.72 -7.58
N LEU A 112 18.49 21.48 -6.27
CA LEU A 112 19.25 22.19 -5.23
C LEU A 112 20.75 21.96 -5.37
N ARG A 113 21.17 20.71 -5.58
CA ARG A 113 22.59 20.36 -5.80
C ARG A 113 23.15 21.07 -7.01
N GLU A 114 22.43 21.07 -8.14
CA GLU A 114 22.87 21.72 -9.37
C GLU A 114 22.98 23.25 -9.20
N ALA A 115 22.00 23.87 -8.55
CA ALA A 115 22.01 25.30 -8.29
C ALA A 115 23.14 25.71 -7.34
N ALA A 116 23.39 24.93 -6.28
CA ALA A 116 24.46 25.18 -5.34
C ALA A 116 25.85 24.96 -5.97
N ALA A 117 26.00 23.95 -6.83
CA ALA A 117 27.25 23.69 -7.55
C ALA A 117 27.65 24.81 -8.53
N LYS A 118 26.69 25.64 -8.99
CA LYS A 118 26.96 26.83 -9.80
C LYS A 118 27.54 28.00 -8.99
N VAL A 119 27.43 27.94 -7.66
CA VAL A 119 27.82 29.02 -6.74
C VAL A 119 29.02 28.66 -5.88
N TYR A 120 29.08 27.41 -5.42
CA TYR A 120 30.10 26.89 -4.54
C TYR A 120 31.08 25.96 -5.26
N ASP A 121 32.31 25.88 -4.76
CA ASP A 121 33.21 24.78 -5.11
C ASP A 121 32.75 23.48 -4.42
N ARG A 122 33.46 22.37 -4.70
CA ARG A 122 33.05 21.04 -4.22
C ARG A 122 33.01 20.94 -2.70
N GLU A 123 33.95 21.54 -1.98
CA GLU A 123 34.03 21.44 -0.51
C GLU A 123 32.94 22.27 0.17
N HIS A 124 32.71 23.50 -0.30
CA HIS A 124 31.67 24.38 0.22
C HIS A 124 30.27 23.88 -0.15
N LEU A 125 30.11 23.21 -1.29
CA LEU A 125 28.87 22.55 -1.69
C LEU A 125 28.48 21.44 -0.71
N GLU A 126 29.39 20.52 -0.42
CA GLU A 126 29.13 19.42 0.51
C GLU A 126 28.82 19.95 1.91
N LEU A 127 29.55 20.97 2.38
CA LEU A 127 29.27 21.62 3.65
C LEU A 127 27.87 22.25 3.68
N PHE A 128 27.49 22.98 2.63
CA PHE A 128 26.16 23.59 2.54
C PHE A 128 25.04 22.53 2.58
N LEU A 129 25.19 21.42 1.86
CA LEU A 129 24.14 20.40 1.77
C LEU A 129 24.00 19.55 3.03
N SER A 130 25.11 19.31 3.75
CA SER A 130 25.17 18.40 4.90
C SER A 130 25.05 19.10 6.25
N ALA A 131 25.42 20.38 6.37
CA ALA A 131 25.34 21.10 7.63
C ALA A 131 23.93 21.67 7.88
N PRO A 132 23.46 21.68 9.14
CA PRO A 132 22.22 22.35 9.51
C PRO A 132 22.35 23.86 9.29
N HIS A 133 21.32 24.47 8.70
CA HIS A 133 21.34 25.89 8.37
C HIS A 133 20.32 26.68 9.21
N PRO A 134 20.73 27.68 10.02
CA PRO A 134 19.85 28.32 11.01
C PRO A 134 18.52 28.87 10.48
N ARG A 135 18.48 29.31 9.21
CA ARG A 135 17.28 29.84 8.56
C ARG A 135 16.21 28.79 8.21
N ILE A 136 16.58 27.52 8.11
CA ILE A 136 15.67 26.40 7.82
C ILE A 136 15.63 25.39 8.99
N GLY A 137 16.12 25.81 10.17
CA GLY A 137 16.11 25.03 11.40
C GLY A 137 17.32 24.10 11.56
N SER A 138 17.11 23.00 12.29
CA SER A 138 18.15 22.02 12.64
C SER A 138 18.41 20.96 11.56
N LYS A 139 17.70 21.02 10.43
CA LYS A 139 17.86 20.07 9.33
C LYS A 139 18.85 20.60 8.28
N PRO A 140 19.67 19.73 7.69
CA PRO A 140 20.46 20.07 6.51
C PRO A 140 19.55 20.45 5.31
N PRO A 141 19.97 21.37 4.43
CA PRO A 141 19.19 21.77 3.26
C PRO A 141 18.75 20.60 2.37
N ILE A 142 19.58 19.56 2.24
CA ILE A 142 19.23 18.38 1.45
C ILE A 142 18.08 17.57 2.06
N GLN A 143 17.97 17.55 3.40
CA GLN A 143 16.90 16.85 4.11
C GLN A 143 15.63 17.70 4.26
N HIS A 144 15.76 19.03 4.23
CA HIS A 144 14.62 19.94 4.23
C HIS A 144 13.94 20.02 2.86
N CYS A 145 14.71 19.84 1.78
CA CYS A 145 14.21 19.90 0.41
C CYS A 145 13.42 18.63 0.06
N THR A 146 12.10 18.68 0.29
CA THR A 146 11.17 17.57 0.02
C THR A 146 10.11 17.90 -1.02
N ASP A 147 9.89 19.18 -1.32
CA ASP A 147 8.88 19.67 -2.25
C ASP A 147 9.34 21.00 -2.91
N GLN A 148 8.57 21.48 -3.89
CA GLN A 148 8.91 22.71 -4.60
C GLN A 148 8.97 23.95 -3.69
N ARG A 149 8.20 23.97 -2.60
CA ARG A 149 8.19 25.10 -1.66
C ARG A 149 9.50 25.15 -0.88
N THR A 150 9.88 24.04 -0.25
CA THR A 150 11.13 23.92 0.51
C THR A 150 12.36 24.07 -0.39
N LEU A 151 12.27 23.66 -1.66
CA LEU A 151 13.32 23.97 -2.64
C LEU A 151 13.54 25.48 -2.79
N ARG A 152 12.47 26.28 -2.93
CA ARG A 152 12.61 27.74 -3.04
C ARG A 152 13.23 28.36 -1.78
N GLU A 153 12.88 27.83 -0.61
CA GLU A 153 13.48 28.25 0.66
C GLU A 153 14.98 27.95 0.69
N CYS A 154 15.39 26.73 0.29
CA CYS A 154 16.80 26.34 0.19
C CYS A 154 17.58 27.17 -0.86
N LEU A 155 16.99 27.43 -2.02
CA LEU A 155 17.59 28.26 -3.06
C LEU A 155 17.77 29.72 -2.61
N ALA A 156 16.88 30.24 -1.76
CA ALA A 156 17.01 31.58 -1.19
C ALA A 156 18.18 31.72 -0.19
N LEU A 157 18.75 30.60 0.29
CA LEU A 157 19.95 30.59 1.12
C LEU A 157 21.22 30.80 0.29
N LEU A 158 21.19 30.46 -1.01
CA LEU A 158 22.34 30.64 -1.88
C LEU A 158 22.66 32.14 -2.03
N PRO A 159 23.96 32.51 -2.03
CA PRO A 159 24.38 33.87 -2.22
C PRO A 159 23.78 34.42 -3.52
N ARG A 160 23.01 35.50 -3.42
CA ARG A 160 22.56 36.22 -4.62
C ARG A 160 23.81 36.74 -5.32
N LYS A 161 24.02 36.35 -6.58
CA LYS A 161 25.06 36.91 -7.44
C LYS A 161 24.96 38.42 -7.32
N ARG A 162 25.94 39.07 -6.65
CA ARG A 162 25.97 40.53 -6.54
C ARG A 162 25.91 41.05 -7.97
N ARG A 163 24.88 41.82 -8.31
CA ARG A 163 24.87 42.62 -9.54
C ARG A 163 26.05 43.58 -9.40
N THR A 164 27.19 43.21 -9.96
CA THR A 164 28.31 44.12 -10.18
C THR A 164 27.83 45.13 -11.23
N GLY A 165 27.32 46.27 -10.78
CA GLY A 165 26.92 47.34 -11.67
C GLY A 165 26.05 48.40 -11.01
N ARG A 166 26.68 49.40 -10.40
CA ARG A 166 26.86 50.72 -11.02
C ARG A 166 27.75 51.58 -10.11
N SER A 167 29.05 51.60 -10.40
CA SER A 167 29.86 52.76 -10.07
C SER A 167 29.56 53.81 -11.12
N ARG A 168 29.01 54.94 -10.70
CA ARG A 168 29.06 56.22 -11.41
C ARG A 168 29.33 57.29 -10.36
#